data_AF-A0A8H4R9I3-F1
#
_entry.id   AF-A0A8H4R9I3-F1
#
_cell.length_a   1.000
_cell.length_b   1.000
_cell.length_c   1.000
_cell.angle_alpha   90.00
_cell.angle_beta   90.00
_cell.angle_gamma   90.00
#
_symmetry.space_group_name_H-M   'P 1'
#
loop_
_entity.id
_entity.type
_entity.pdbx_description
1 polymer ?
#
loop_
_entity_poly.entity_id
_entity_poly.type
_entity_poly.pdbx_seq_one_letter_code
_entity_poly.pdbx_strand_id
1 'polypeptide(L)' 'MSDSKESVASSEDAMTKSFNIIICGGGLGGLAAAIALKRKGHQVAVLESATELAEIGAGIQIPPNSSRILKS' A
#
# COMPACT_ATOMS: atom_id res chain seq x y z
N MET A 1 28.21 3.09 37.65
CA MET A 1 27.29 1.95 37.56
C MET A 1 25.92 2.51 37.24
N SER A 2 25.63 2.67 35.95
CA SER A 2 25.00 1.63 35.10
C SER A 2 23.49 1.78 35.22
N ASP A 3 22.90 2.52 34.30
CA ASP A 3 22.10 1.94 33.20
C ASP A 3 20.63 2.02 33.64
N SER A 4 19.68 2.62 32.94
CA SER A 4 19.53 2.82 31.51
C SER A 4 18.62 4.03 31.34
N LYS A 5 19.09 5.04 30.62
CA LYS A 5 18.18 5.97 29.97
C LYS A 5 17.48 5.17 28.88
N GLU A 6 16.27 4.67 29.15
CA GLU A 6 15.30 4.48 28.08
C GLU A 6 15.09 5.86 27.48
N SER A 7 15.84 6.12 26.41
CA SER A 7 15.69 7.28 25.56
C SER A 7 14.27 7.22 25.04
N VAL A 8 13.41 8.00 25.68
CA VAL A 8 12.08 8.35 25.21
C VAL A 8 12.21 8.67 23.73
N ALA A 9 11.80 7.73 22.89
CA ALA A 9 11.77 7.91 21.45
C ALA A 9 10.86 9.11 21.21
N SER A 10 11.49 10.19 20.79
CA SER A 10 10.87 11.47 20.44
C SER A 10 9.65 11.20 19.58
N SER A 11 8.49 11.67 20.06
CA SER A 11 7.16 11.59 19.45
C SER A 11 7.05 12.28 18.07
N GLU A 12 8.18 12.64 17.44
CA GLU A 12 8.31 13.28 16.13
C GLU A 12 8.76 12.29 15.03
N ASP A 13 9.42 11.17 15.37
CA ASP A 13 9.91 10.19 14.37
C ASP A 13 8.79 9.38 13.69
N ALA A 14 7.57 9.44 14.23
CA ALA A 14 6.39 8.81 13.65
C ALA A 14 5.85 9.56 12.41
N MET A 15 6.31 10.78 12.15
CA MET A 15 5.67 11.68 11.18
C MET A 15 5.94 11.38 9.70
N THR A 16 6.91 10.54 9.31
CA THR A 16 7.04 10.09 7.90
C THR A 16 7.72 8.73 7.73
N LYS A 17 7.49 7.75 8.61
CA LYS A 17 8.16 6.44 8.46
C LYS A 17 7.77 5.77 7.13
N SER A 18 8.70 5.75 6.18
CA SER A 18 8.53 5.07 4.91
C SER A 18 8.83 3.60 5.09
N PHE A 19 7.93 2.75 4.60
CA PHE A 19 8.08 1.30 4.63
C PHE A 19 8.37 0.79 3.22
N ASN A 20 9.15 -0.29 3.16
CA ASN A 20 9.32 -1.08 1.95
C ASN A 20 8.29 -2.21 1.99
N ILE A 21 7.37 -2.23 1.04
CA ILE A 21 6.21 -3.12 1.03
C ILE A 21 6.21 -3.93 -0.26
N ILE A 22 6.01 -5.24 -0.14
CA ILE A 22 5.81 -6.14 -1.27
C ILE A 22 4.34 -6.58 -1.27
N ILE A 23 3.69 -6.48 -2.43
CA ILE A 23 2.32 -6.96 -2.67
C ILE A 23 2.40 -8.14 -3.64
N CYS A 24 1.89 -9.29 -3.21
CA CYS A 24 1.81 -10.49 -4.05
C CYS A 24 0.42 -10.54 -4.71
N GLY A 25 0.36 -10.27 -6.01
CA GLY A 25 -0.85 -10.22 -6.83
C GLY A 25 -1.10 -8.83 -7.43
N GLY A 26 -1.15 -8.77 -8.77
CA GLY A 26 -1.40 -7.58 -9.60
C GLY A 26 -2.86 -7.40 -10.02
N GLY A 27 -3.81 -8.03 -9.32
CA GLY A 27 -5.24 -7.80 -9.55
C GLY A 27 -5.73 -6.44 -9.05
N LEU A 28 -7.01 -6.12 -9.28
CA LEU A 28 -7.62 -4.83 -8.91
C LEU A 28 -7.38 -4.42 -7.45
N GLY A 29 -7.52 -5.35 -6.51
CA GLY A 29 -7.27 -5.09 -5.09
C GLY A 29 -5.80 -4.83 -4.77
N GLY A 30 -4.88 -5.60 -5.38
CA GLY A 30 -3.44 -5.46 -5.19
C GLY A 30 -2.92 -4.13 -5.73
N LEU A 31 -3.36 -3.75 -6.93
CA LEU A 31 -3.04 -2.45 -7.54
C LEU A 31 -3.66 -1.28 -6.75
N ALA A 32 -4.91 -1.40 -6.29
CA ALA A 32 -5.53 -0.38 -5.45
C ALA A 32 -4.75 -0.17 -4.14
N ALA A 33 -4.33 -1.26 -3.48
CA ALA A 33 -3.49 -1.19 -2.29
C ALA A 33 -2.13 -0.56 -2.59
N ALA A 34 -1.49 -0.94 -3.70
CA ALA A 34 -0.21 -0.39 -4.12
C ALA A 34 -0.27 1.14 -4.32
N ILE A 35 -1.31 1.61 -5.01
CA ILE A 35 -1.55 3.03 -5.24
C ILE A 35 -1.78 3.75 -3.91
N ALA A 36 -2.64 3.22 -3.04
CA ALA A 36 -2.93 3.84 -1.75
C ALA A 36 -1.67 3.96 -0.85
N LEU A 37 -0.86 2.90 -0.79
CA LEU A 37 0.38 2.89 0.00
C LEU A 37 1.46 3.81 -0.60
N LYS A 38 1.60 3.83 -1.94
CA LYS A 38 2.54 4.71 -2.62
C LYS A 38 2.19 6.19 -2.42
N ARG A 39 0.90 6.54 -2.42
CA ARG A 39 0.42 7.90 -2.14
C ARG A 39 0.66 8.36 -0.70
N LYS A 40 0.80 7.41 0.23
CA LYS A 40 1.23 7.67 1.61
C LYS A 40 2.75 7.76 1.78
N GLY A 41 3.53 7.72 0.68
CA GLY A 41 4.99 7.88 0.71
C GLY A 41 5.77 6.59 1.02
N HIS A 42 5.13 5.43 0.90
CA HIS A 42 5.80 4.14 1.05
C HIS A 42 6.42 3.67 -0.28
N GLN A 43 7.51 2.89 -0.18
CA GLN A 43 8.07 2.20 -1.34
C GLN A 43 7.34 0.88 -1.52
N VAL A 44 6.73 0.67 -2.68
CA VAL A 44 5.90 -0.51 -2.94
C VAL A 44 6.36 -1.21 -4.21
N ALA A 45 6.55 -2.53 -4.10
CA ALA A 45 6.76 -3.44 -5.22
C ALA A 45 5.56 -4.39 -5.34
N VAL A 46 5.04 -4.57 -6.55
CA VAL A 46 3.95 -5.53 -6.83
C VAL A 46 4.55 -6.67 -7.65
N LEU A 47 4.29 -7.91 -7.21
CA LEU A 47 4.72 -9.13 -7.89
C LEU A 47 3.48 -9.85 -8.40
N GLU A 48 3.36 -10.04 -9.71
CA GLU A 48 2.30 -10.81 -10.35
C GLU A 48 2.90 -12.02 -11.06
N SER A 49 2.23 -13.16 -10.92
CA SER A 49 2.59 -14.43 -11.55
C SER A 49 2.23 -14.50 -13.04
N ALA A 50 1.16 -13.81 -13.45
CA ALA A 50 0.73 -13.72 -14.83
C ALA A 50 1.75 -12.93 -15.65
N THR A 51 2.07 -13.44 -16.84
CA THR A 51 2.97 -12.79 -17.80
C THR A 51 2.38 -11.51 -18.38
N GLU A 52 1.06 -11.39 -18.37
CA GLU A 52 0.32 -10.23 -18.82
C GLU A 52 -0.87 -9.96 -17.91
N LEU A 53 -1.28 -8.70 -17.82
CA LEU A 53 -2.53 -8.34 -17.16
C LEU A 53 -3.68 -8.65 -18.12
N ALA A 54 -4.43 -9.71 -17.83
CA ALA A 54 -5.60 -10.10 -18.59
C ALA A 54 -6.86 -10.01 -17.71
N GLU A 55 -7.90 -9.39 -18.24
CA GLU A 55 -9.24 -9.44 -17.65
C GLU A 55 -10.00 -10.64 -18.20
N ILE A 56 -10.79 -11.31 -17.36
CA ILE A 56 -11.56 -12.52 -17.74
C ILE A 56 -12.78 -12.14 -18.63
N GLY A 57 -12.85 -10.93 -19.18
CA GLY A 57 -13.92 -10.47 -20.06
C GLY A 57 -15.29 -10.32 -19.38
N ALA A 58 -15.36 -10.42 -18.05
CA ALA A 58 -16.56 -10.23 -17.26
C ALA A 58 -16.65 -8.80 -16.74
N GLY A 59 -17.78 -8.12 -16.95
CA GLY A 59 -18.01 -6.79 -16.40
C GLY A 59 -18.06 -6.80 -14.87
N ILE A 60 -17.36 -5.86 -14.23
CA ILE A 60 -17.40 -5.65 -12.77
C ILE A 60 -18.24 -4.41 -12.44
N GLN A 61 -19.19 -4.55 -11.51
CA GLN A 61 -19.98 -3.42 -11.03
C GLN A 61 -19.17 -2.63 -9.99
N ILE A 62 -19.07 -1.31 -10.17
CA ILE A 62 -18.40 -0.42 -9.22
C ILE A 62 -19.44 0.47 -8.54
N PRO A 63 -19.85 0.15 -7.29
CA PRO A 63 -20.81 0.97 -6.55
C PRO A 63 -20.24 2.34 -6.14
N PRO A 64 -21.09 3.31 -5.72
CA PRO A 64 -20.69 4.69 -5.43
C PRO A 64 -19.58 4.85 -4.37
N ASN A 65 -19.54 3.96 -3.38
CA ASN A 65 -18.49 3.93 -2.35
C ASN A 65 -17.12 3.56 -2.95
N SER A 66 -17.07 2.57 -3.85
CA SER A 66 -15.84 2.15 -4.52
C SER A 66 -15.38 3.18 -5.56
N SER A 67 -16.28 3.77 -6.34
CA SER A 67 -15.93 4.76 -7.36
C SER A 67 -15.36 6.05 -6.77
N ARG A 68 -15.78 6.43 -5.56
CA ARG A 68 -15.20 7.56 -4.82
C ARG A 68 -13.72 7.35 -4.51
N ILE A 69 -13.34 6.13 -4.11
CA ILE A 69 -11.95 5.80 -3.77
C ILE A 69 -11.08 5.83 -5.04
N LEU A 70 -11.59 5.33 -6.18
CA LEU A 70 -10.85 5.34 -7.45
C LEU A 70 -10.57 6.74 -8.02
N LYS A 71 -11.39 7.74 -7.68
CA LYS A 71 -11.22 9.13 -8.13
C LYS A 71 -10.39 10.00 -7.20
N SER A 72 -10.15 9.52 -5.98
CA SER A 72 -9.43 10.30 -4.96
C SER A 72 -7.98 10.49 -5.36
#